data_AF-A0A0B2W325-F1
#
_entry.id   AF-A0A0B2W325-F1
#
_cell.length_a   1.000
_cell.length_b   1.000
_cell.length_c   1.000
_cell.angle_alpha   90.00
_cell.angle_beta   90.00
_cell.angle_gamma   90.00
#
_symmetry.space_group_name_H-M   'P 1'
#
loop_
_entity.id
_entity.type
_entity.pdbx_description
1 polymer ?
#
loop_
_entity_poly.entity_id
_entity_poly.type
_entity_poly.pdbx_seq_one_letter_code
_entity_poly.pdbx_strand_id
1 'polypeptide(L)'
;MIIFESSARLIHTIIVIISYAVVFTTATSQRQISEDRENFDELKYPPTKEIPSIYYVIHTSAGLPENACNSSDSPASIIYCEGKLLHAVMMLHLYLDSKTFVDKPLKKSPKEVAEAFEKKFPDDIKYGDREVVRAFLDENFEKVGQELSECKLPDWQPRPPKLLAIRNRHLRKFALDINRIWSRLCRKMKKEVYDCLYETTRAMLGNFKHMIDEFGFVPNGGRIYYKRRSQPPFFIPMVLEYYKATKDKEFLASFLPTMQKVCEIVSCLLW
;
A
#
# COMPACT_ATOMS: atom_id res chain seq x y z
N MET A 1 -17.64 -11.78 25.04
CA MET A 1 -18.67 -12.50 24.29
C MET A 1 -19.70 -11.48 23.83
N ILE A 2 -19.53 -10.92 22.63
CA ILE A 2 -20.54 -10.02 22.03
C ILE A 2 -21.12 -10.78 20.85
N ILE A 3 -22.35 -11.23 21.05
CA ILE A 3 -23.18 -11.95 20.10
C ILE A 3 -23.68 -10.92 19.08
N PHE A 4 -23.58 -11.28 17.81
CA PHE A 4 -24.14 -10.56 16.68
C PHE A 4 -25.67 -10.44 16.83
N GLU A 5 -26.17 -9.22 16.84
CA GLU A 5 -27.57 -8.93 16.49
C GLU A 5 -27.60 -8.01 15.26
N SER A 6 -28.57 -8.24 14.38
CA SER A 6 -28.79 -7.60 13.07
C SER A 6 -27.98 -8.14 11.86
N SER A 7 -28.37 -9.35 11.44
CA SER A 7 -28.05 -10.01 10.17
C SER A 7 -28.47 -9.26 8.89
N ALA A 8 -29.29 -8.20 8.99
CA ALA A 8 -29.64 -7.36 7.84
C ALA A 8 -28.54 -6.34 7.46
N ARG A 9 -27.76 -5.86 8.44
CA ARG A 9 -26.70 -4.86 8.19
C ARG A 9 -25.48 -5.49 7.53
N LEU A 10 -25.12 -6.73 7.88
CA LEU A 10 -23.99 -7.43 7.27
C LEU A 10 -24.20 -7.69 5.77
N ILE A 11 -25.43 -8.02 5.35
CA ILE A 11 -25.76 -8.23 3.93
C ILE A 11 -25.75 -6.90 3.18
N HIS A 12 -26.25 -5.83 3.78
CA HIS A 12 -26.21 -4.48 3.18
C HIS A 12 -24.76 -3.96 3.05
N THR A 13 -23.92 -4.17 4.07
CA THR A 13 -22.49 -3.81 4.03
C THR A 13 -21.73 -4.64 2.99
N ILE A 14 -22.02 -5.94 2.85
CA ILE A 14 -21.43 -6.79 1.81
C ILE A 14 -21.89 -6.35 0.40
N ILE A 15 -23.17 -5.99 0.22
CA ILE A 15 -23.68 -5.50 -1.07
C ILE A 15 -23.08 -4.14 -1.43
N VAL A 16 -22.90 -3.23 -0.45
CA VAL A 16 -22.26 -1.93 -0.67
C VAL A 16 -20.78 -2.10 -1.01
N ILE A 17 -20.05 -2.97 -0.30
CA ILE A 17 -18.65 -3.29 -0.60
C ILE A 17 -18.50 -3.93 -2.00
N ILE A 18 -19.41 -4.84 -2.38
CA ILE A 18 -19.40 -5.46 -3.71
C ILE A 18 -19.79 -4.46 -4.80
N SER A 19 -20.74 -3.55 -4.55
CA SER A 19 -21.15 -2.52 -5.51
C SER A 19 -20.00 -1.53 -5.77
N TYR A 20 -19.22 -1.17 -4.75
CA TYR A 20 -18.01 -0.36 -4.91
C TYR A 20 -16.87 -1.12 -5.62
N ALA A 21 -16.74 -2.44 -5.43
CA ALA A 21 -15.75 -3.26 -6.13
C ALA A 21 -16.10 -3.49 -7.62
N VAL A 22 -17.39 -3.54 -7.97
CA VAL A 22 -17.86 -3.70 -9.36
C VAL A 22 -17.72 -2.41 -10.16
N VAL A 23 -17.86 -1.23 -9.54
CA VAL A 23 -17.57 0.06 -10.20
C VAL A 23 -16.09 0.23 -10.54
N PHE A 24 -15.18 -0.49 -9.88
CA PHE A 24 -13.74 -0.49 -10.20
C PHE A 24 -13.32 -1.53 -11.25
N THR A 25 -14.23 -2.32 -11.81
CA THR A 25 -13.89 -3.37 -12.79
C THR A 25 -14.56 -3.23 -14.17
N THR A 26 -15.22 -2.11 -14.47
CA THR A 26 -15.59 -1.77 -15.86
C THR A 26 -14.66 -0.73 -16.47
N ALA A 27 -13.37 -1.05 -16.50
CA ALA A 27 -12.40 -0.45 -17.43
C ALA A 27 -11.19 -1.37 -17.56
N THR A 28 -11.40 -2.60 -18.02
CA THR A 28 -10.40 -3.40 -18.75
C THR A 28 -11.12 -4.61 -19.30
N SER A 29 -11.95 -4.36 -20.32
CA SER A 29 -12.38 -5.43 -21.23
C SER A 29 -11.14 -6.05 -21.85
N GLN A 30 -11.01 -7.35 -21.69
CA GLN A 30 -10.01 -8.19 -22.37
C GLN A 30 -10.15 -7.98 -23.88
N ARG A 31 -9.24 -7.19 -24.47
CA ARG A 31 -8.83 -7.39 -25.85
C ARG A 31 -7.78 -8.49 -25.85
N GLN A 32 -8.06 -9.55 -26.60
CA GLN A 32 -7.11 -10.60 -26.97
C GLN A 32 -5.75 -9.98 -27.30
N ILE A 33 -4.73 -10.27 -26.50
CA ILE A 33 -3.32 -10.14 -26.89
C ILE A 33 -2.88 -11.55 -27.29
N SER A 34 -3.28 -11.92 -28.49
CA SER A 34 -2.65 -12.98 -29.27
C SER A 34 -2.01 -12.26 -30.45
N GLU A 35 -0.69 -12.47 -30.62
CA GLU A 35 0.17 -11.86 -31.66
C GLU A 35 0.62 -10.42 -31.35
N ASP A 36 1.62 -10.30 -30.48
CA ASP A 36 2.68 -9.28 -30.56
C ASP A 36 3.86 -9.81 -29.71
N ARG A 37 4.46 -10.89 -30.22
CA ARG A 37 5.73 -11.43 -29.73
C ARG A 37 6.88 -10.97 -30.63
N GLU A 38 6.76 -9.77 -31.18
CA GLU A 38 7.78 -9.09 -31.95
C GLU A 38 7.99 -7.70 -31.35
N ASN A 39 9.25 -7.41 -31.04
CA ASN A 39 9.81 -6.06 -31.02
C ASN A 39 9.61 -5.15 -29.78
N PHE A 40 9.85 -5.68 -28.57
CA PHE A 40 10.19 -4.82 -27.41
C PHE A 40 11.67 -4.38 -27.38
N ASP A 41 12.49 -4.89 -28.31
CA ASP A 41 13.89 -4.48 -28.50
C ASP A 41 14.05 -3.17 -29.29
N GLU A 42 12.96 -2.57 -29.77
CA GLU A 42 13.02 -1.40 -30.67
C GLU A 42 12.37 -0.11 -30.11
N LEU A 43 12.29 0.05 -28.78
CA LEU A 43 12.28 1.41 -28.22
C LEU A 43 13.71 1.97 -28.33
N LYS A 44 14.02 2.61 -29.48
CA LYS A 44 15.29 3.29 -29.74
C LYS A 44 15.50 4.41 -28.72
N TYR A 45 16.20 4.10 -27.64
CA TYR A 45 16.81 5.09 -26.75
C TYR A 45 17.75 5.99 -27.57
N PRO A 46 17.84 7.30 -27.27
CA PRO A 46 18.74 8.20 -27.96
C PRO A 46 20.18 7.66 -27.95
N PRO A 47 21.02 8.00 -28.93
CA PRO A 47 22.35 7.40 -29.15
C PRO A 47 23.39 7.71 -28.05
N THR A 48 22.97 8.31 -26.95
CA THR A 48 23.78 8.48 -25.76
C THR A 48 23.83 7.15 -25.01
N LYS A 49 25.03 6.57 -24.86
CA LYS A 49 25.25 5.35 -24.05
C LYS A 49 24.86 5.52 -22.57
N GLU A 50 24.63 6.75 -22.13
CA GLU A 50 24.29 7.16 -20.77
C GLU A 50 22.79 7.31 -20.58
N ILE A 51 22.31 6.96 -19.38
CA ILE A 51 20.92 7.22 -19.01
C ILE A 51 20.72 8.73 -18.78
N PRO A 52 19.56 9.30 -19.12
CA PRO A 52 19.23 10.69 -18.80
C PRO A 52 19.50 11.02 -17.33
N SER A 53 20.01 12.21 -17.02
CA SER A 53 20.27 12.65 -15.64
C SER A 53 18.98 12.69 -14.81
N ILE A 54 19.10 12.51 -13.49
CA ILE A 54 18.00 12.74 -12.54
C ILE A 54 17.45 14.17 -12.62
N TYR A 55 18.26 15.12 -13.10
CA TYR A 55 17.89 16.51 -13.35
C TYR A 55 17.44 16.76 -14.79
N TYR A 56 17.03 15.75 -15.56
CA TYR A 56 16.51 15.97 -16.91
C TYR A 56 15.18 16.73 -16.82
N VAL A 57 15.28 18.06 -16.80
CA VAL A 57 14.19 19.00 -16.57
C VAL A 57 13.18 18.88 -17.71
N ILE A 58 11.98 18.39 -17.39
CA ILE A 58 10.83 18.64 -18.25
C ILE A 58 10.40 20.10 -18.01
N HIS A 59 10.90 20.99 -18.88
CA HIS A 59 10.61 22.43 -18.94
C HIS A 59 11.08 23.33 -17.78
N THR A 60 11.77 24.42 -18.15
CA THR A 60 12.23 25.54 -17.30
C THR A 60 11.12 26.32 -16.57
N SER A 61 9.85 25.96 -16.75
CA SER A 61 8.68 26.57 -16.11
C SER A 61 8.07 25.72 -14.99
N ALA A 62 8.51 24.47 -14.81
CA ALA A 62 8.05 23.61 -13.73
C ALA A 62 9.01 23.74 -12.54
N GLY A 63 8.46 23.86 -11.32
CA GLY A 63 9.26 23.78 -10.09
C GLY A 63 10.04 22.45 -10.02
N LEU A 64 11.03 22.39 -9.12
CA LEU A 64 11.76 21.14 -8.85
C LEU A 64 10.75 20.01 -8.60
N PRO A 65 10.97 18.80 -9.17
CA PRO A 65 10.07 17.69 -8.96
C PRO A 65 9.98 17.39 -7.47
N GLU A 66 8.76 17.43 -6.94
CA GLU A 66 8.47 17.04 -5.57
C GLU A 66 8.42 15.52 -5.53
N ASN A 67 9.34 14.90 -4.79
CA ASN A 67 9.43 13.45 -4.66
C ASN A 67 8.22 12.93 -3.87
N ALA A 68 7.79 11.69 -4.17
CA ALA A 68 6.64 11.07 -3.51
C ALA A 68 6.82 10.91 -1.98
N CYS A 69 8.08 10.90 -1.53
CA CYS A 69 8.49 10.88 -0.13
C CYS A 69 9.92 11.43 -0.01
N ASN A 70 10.33 11.80 1.20
CA ASN A 70 11.65 12.36 1.49
C ASN A 70 12.24 11.82 2.81
N SER A 71 13.40 12.33 3.21
CA SER A 71 14.14 11.87 4.39
C SER A 71 13.41 12.07 5.73
N SER A 72 12.41 12.96 5.79
CA SER A 72 11.53 13.11 6.96
C SER A 72 10.48 12.00 7.05
N ASP A 73 10.15 11.33 5.94
CA ASP A 73 9.20 10.22 5.91
C ASP A 73 9.86 8.88 6.27
N SER A 74 11.08 8.64 5.76
CA SER A 74 11.79 7.39 5.98
C SER A 74 13.31 7.51 5.75
N PRO A 75 14.15 6.85 6.57
CA PRO A 75 15.59 6.73 6.27
C PRO A 75 15.87 5.95 4.98
N ALA A 76 14.88 5.21 4.46
CA ALA A 76 14.97 4.50 3.19
C ALA A 76 14.58 5.36 1.97
N SER A 77 14.26 6.65 2.16
CA SER A 77 13.85 7.54 1.06
C SER A 77 14.88 7.60 -0.07
N ILE A 78 16.17 7.59 0.27
CA ILE A 78 17.30 7.62 -0.66
C ILE A 78 17.41 6.37 -1.58
N ILE A 79 16.64 5.33 -1.29
CA ILE A 79 16.57 4.11 -2.11
C ILE A 79 15.25 4.03 -2.87
N TYR A 80 14.13 4.38 -2.22
CA TYR A 80 12.79 4.10 -2.76
C TYR A 80 12.02 5.32 -3.23
N CYS A 81 12.39 6.52 -2.79
CA CYS A 81 11.69 7.76 -3.11
C CYS A 81 12.51 8.65 -4.05
N GLU A 82 13.82 8.65 -3.88
CA GLU A 82 14.76 9.50 -4.60
C GLU A 82 16.13 8.80 -4.72
N GLY A 83 17.06 9.43 -5.43
CA GLY A 83 18.46 9.00 -5.49
C GLY A 83 18.85 8.20 -6.73
N LYS A 84 20.16 7.97 -6.86
CA LYS A 84 20.80 7.38 -8.04
C LYS A 84 20.35 5.94 -8.31
N LEU A 85 20.12 5.16 -7.25
CA LEU A 85 19.70 3.77 -7.35
C LEU A 85 18.29 3.64 -7.96
N LEU A 86 17.29 4.33 -7.40
CA LEU A 86 15.93 4.32 -7.93
C LEU A 86 15.92 4.77 -9.39
N HIS A 87 16.60 5.88 -9.67
CA HIS A 87 16.74 6.44 -11.01
C HIS A 87 17.33 5.43 -12.00
N ALA A 88 18.43 4.77 -11.64
CA ALA A 88 19.06 3.75 -12.48
C ALA A 88 18.11 2.58 -12.76
N VAL A 89 17.39 2.08 -11.75
CA VAL A 89 16.46 0.95 -11.92
C VAL A 89 15.31 1.31 -12.87
N MET A 90 14.78 2.53 -12.74
CA MET A 90 13.69 3.03 -13.61
C MET A 90 14.17 3.24 -15.05
N MET A 91 15.31 3.92 -15.24
CA MET A 91 15.83 4.25 -16.58
C MET A 91 16.39 3.05 -17.34
N LEU A 92 16.89 2.03 -16.64
CA LEU A 92 17.34 0.77 -17.23
C LEU A 92 16.19 -0.22 -17.48
N HIS A 93 14.96 0.13 -17.08
CA HIS A 93 13.76 -0.71 -17.19
C HIS A 93 14.03 -2.15 -16.73
N LEU A 94 14.63 -2.30 -15.54
CA LEU A 94 15.00 -3.64 -15.03
C LEU A 94 13.79 -4.55 -14.83
N TYR A 95 12.61 -3.95 -14.65
CA TYR A 95 11.33 -4.62 -14.45
C TYR A 95 10.28 -4.03 -15.42
N LEU A 96 9.23 -4.81 -15.69
CA LEU A 96 8.13 -4.41 -16.59
C LEU A 96 7.23 -3.35 -15.97
N ASP A 97 7.24 -3.21 -14.65
CA ASP A 97 6.42 -2.30 -13.88
C ASP A 97 7.30 -1.51 -12.89
N SER A 98 6.78 -0.35 -12.45
CA SER A 98 7.48 0.53 -11.51
C SER A 98 7.40 0.06 -10.05
N LYS A 99 6.62 -0.99 -9.75
CA LYS A 99 6.32 -1.44 -8.39
C LYS A 99 7.25 -2.55 -7.92
N THR A 100 7.73 -3.40 -8.83
CA THR A 100 8.57 -4.57 -8.50
C THR A 100 9.83 -4.19 -7.72
N PHE A 101 10.49 -3.07 -8.04
CA PHE A 101 11.69 -2.64 -7.32
C PHE A 101 11.38 -2.11 -5.91
N VAL A 102 10.40 -1.21 -5.80
CA VAL A 102 10.06 -0.57 -4.53
C VAL A 102 9.45 -1.54 -3.51
N ASP A 103 8.93 -2.67 -3.98
CA ASP A 103 8.41 -3.76 -3.14
C ASP A 103 9.47 -4.76 -2.69
N LYS A 104 10.74 -4.61 -3.11
CA LYS A 104 11.82 -5.51 -2.68
C LYS A 104 12.34 -5.07 -1.31
N PRO A 105 12.28 -5.90 -0.27
CA PRO A 105 12.85 -5.56 1.04
C PRO A 105 14.38 -5.44 1.00
N LEU A 106 14.96 -4.56 1.81
CA LEU A 106 16.43 -4.45 1.98
C LEU A 106 16.95 -5.57 2.88
N LYS A 107 18.11 -6.15 2.52
CA LYS A 107 18.85 -7.08 3.39
C LYS A 107 19.71 -6.39 4.45
N LYS A 108 20.01 -5.10 4.26
CA LYS A 108 20.91 -4.28 5.08
C LYS A 108 20.29 -2.90 5.33
N SER A 109 20.93 -2.06 6.14
CA SER A 109 20.43 -0.71 6.38
C SER A 109 20.40 0.13 5.08
N PRO A 110 19.44 1.06 4.92
CA PRO A 110 19.37 1.88 3.70
C PRO A 110 20.65 2.66 3.43
N LYS A 111 21.32 3.15 4.48
CA LYS A 111 22.58 3.86 4.38
C LYS A 111 23.69 2.97 3.80
N GLU A 112 23.84 1.74 4.32
CA GLU A 112 24.85 0.81 3.81
C GLU A 112 24.64 0.46 2.33
N VAL A 113 23.39 0.22 1.92
CA VAL A 113 23.07 -0.11 0.53
C VAL A 113 23.30 1.08 -0.39
N ALA A 114 22.91 2.29 0.03
CA ALA A 114 23.15 3.51 -0.73
C ALA A 114 24.66 3.78 -0.89
N GLU A 115 25.45 3.70 0.18
CA GLU A 115 26.91 3.88 0.13
C GLU A 115 27.60 2.79 -0.72
N ALA A 116 27.15 1.54 -0.61
CA ALA A 116 27.66 0.45 -1.43
C ALA A 116 27.35 0.66 -2.92
N PHE A 117 26.20 1.24 -3.24
CA PHE A 117 25.82 1.57 -4.62
C PHE A 117 26.70 2.68 -5.18
N GLU A 118 26.86 3.80 -4.45
CA GLU A 118 27.73 4.91 -4.87
C GLU A 118 29.18 4.47 -5.03
N LYS A 119 29.68 3.59 -4.15
CA LYS A 119 31.03 3.03 -4.28
C LYS A 119 31.19 2.14 -5.52
N LYS A 120 30.15 1.41 -5.91
CA LYS A 120 30.19 0.51 -7.07
C LYS A 120 29.99 1.25 -8.39
N PHE A 121 29.25 2.36 -8.37
CA PHE A 121 28.94 3.19 -9.52
C PHE A 121 29.33 4.65 -9.24
N PRO A 122 30.64 4.98 -9.20
CA PRO A 122 31.09 6.36 -8.95
C PRO A 122 30.74 7.29 -10.13
N ASP A 123 30.78 6.76 -11.35
CA ASP A 123 30.47 7.47 -12.59
C ASP A 123 28.97 7.38 -12.95
N ASP A 124 28.57 8.07 -14.02
CA ASP A 124 27.22 7.99 -14.57
C ASP A 124 26.90 6.60 -15.13
N ILE A 125 25.70 6.13 -14.81
CA ILE A 125 25.23 4.79 -15.17
C ILE A 125 24.82 4.77 -16.65
N LYS A 126 25.18 3.69 -17.33
CA LYS A 126 24.97 3.51 -18.76
C LYS A 126 23.98 2.39 -19.01
N TYR A 127 23.34 2.41 -20.18
CA TYR A 127 22.43 1.32 -20.58
C TYR A 127 23.13 -0.06 -20.58
N GLY A 128 24.45 -0.08 -20.83
CA GLY A 128 25.27 -1.30 -20.76
C GLY A 128 25.46 -1.87 -19.35
N ASP A 129 25.20 -1.10 -18.29
CA ASP A 129 25.41 -1.54 -16.90
C ASP A 129 24.22 -2.37 -16.36
N ARG A 130 23.21 -2.63 -17.20
CA ARG A 130 21.95 -3.28 -16.84
C ARG A 130 22.13 -4.54 -15.99
N GLU A 131 22.99 -5.46 -16.43
CA GLU A 131 23.22 -6.72 -15.72
C GLU A 131 24.02 -6.53 -14.42
N VAL A 132 24.91 -5.54 -14.38
CA VAL A 132 25.71 -5.23 -13.18
C VAL A 132 24.84 -4.60 -12.09
N VAL A 133 23.92 -3.71 -12.48
CA VAL A 133 22.91 -3.13 -11.58
C VAL A 133 21.95 -4.22 -11.11
N ARG A 134 21.49 -5.12 -12.00
CA ARG A 134 20.65 -6.26 -11.60
C ARG A 134 21.33 -7.16 -10.57
N ALA A 135 22.60 -7.51 -10.79
CA ALA A 135 23.37 -8.30 -9.84
C ALA A 135 23.54 -7.59 -8.48
N PHE A 136 23.72 -6.27 -8.48
CA PHE A 136 23.75 -5.48 -7.24
C PHE A 136 22.42 -5.56 -6.48
N LEU A 137 21.28 -5.50 -7.19
CA LEU A 137 19.97 -5.65 -6.58
C LEU A 137 19.79 -7.04 -5.96
N ASP A 138 20.15 -8.10 -6.67
CA ASP A 138 20.00 -9.47 -6.17
C ASP A 138 20.87 -9.75 -4.93
N GLU A 139 22.02 -9.08 -4.82
CA GLU A 139 22.90 -9.15 -3.66
C GLU A 139 22.31 -8.42 -2.44
N ASN A 140 21.76 -7.21 -2.63
CA ASN A 140 21.39 -6.31 -1.53
C ASN A 140 19.89 -6.31 -1.15
N PHE A 141 19.03 -6.91 -1.98
CA PHE A 141 17.59 -6.93 -1.78
C PHE A 141 17.04 -8.36 -1.70
N GLU A 142 15.97 -8.54 -0.92
CA GLU A 142 15.18 -9.76 -0.85
C GLU A 142 14.26 -9.89 -2.08
N LYS A 143 13.56 -11.04 -2.17
CA LYS A 143 12.51 -11.23 -3.16
C LYS A 143 11.24 -10.49 -2.73
N VAL A 144 10.46 -10.03 -3.71
CA VAL A 144 9.15 -9.41 -3.47
C VAL A 144 8.28 -10.35 -2.63
N GLY A 145 7.61 -9.80 -1.62
CA GLY A 145 6.71 -10.55 -0.74
C GLY A 145 7.38 -11.19 0.47
N GLN A 146 8.71 -11.09 0.62
CA GLN A 146 9.42 -11.62 1.79
C GLN A 146 9.27 -10.76 3.04
N GLU A 147 8.71 -9.55 2.96
CA GLU A 147 8.27 -8.76 4.10
C GLU A 147 7.05 -9.37 4.83
N LEU A 148 6.33 -10.27 4.15
CA LEU A 148 5.15 -10.95 4.64
C LEU A 148 5.44 -12.41 4.99
N SER A 149 4.74 -12.90 6.00
CA SER A 149 4.67 -14.31 6.36
C SER A 149 3.29 -14.86 6.04
N GLU A 150 3.20 -16.14 5.71
CA GLU A 150 1.92 -16.81 5.55
C GLU A 150 1.19 -16.89 6.89
N CYS A 151 -0.13 -16.75 6.87
CA CYS A 151 -0.97 -16.98 8.04
C CYS A 151 -2.05 -18.01 7.79
N LYS A 152 -2.48 -18.65 8.88
CA LYS A 152 -3.66 -19.51 8.88
C LYS A 152 -4.84 -18.70 9.41
N LEU A 153 -5.94 -18.71 8.67
CA LEU A 153 -7.23 -18.19 9.12
C LEU A 153 -7.88 -19.25 10.04
N PRO A 154 -7.96 -19.03 11.36
CA PRO A 154 -8.36 -20.08 12.31
C PRO A 154 -9.81 -20.54 12.14
N ASP A 155 -10.67 -19.65 11.67
CA ASP A 155 -12.10 -19.83 11.48
C ASP A 155 -12.48 -20.19 10.03
N TRP A 156 -11.50 -20.21 9.12
CA TRP A 156 -11.76 -20.45 7.72
C TRP A 156 -12.13 -21.90 7.47
N GLN A 157 -13.23 -22.09 6.74
CA GLN A 157 -13.70 -23.41 6.32
C GLN A 157 -13.82 -23.43 4.80
N PRO A 158 -13.40 -24.51 4.12
CA PRO A 158 -13.47 -24.59 2.66
C PRO A 158 -14.91 -24.55 2.14
N ARG A 159 -15.87 -25.02 2.95
CA ARG A 159 -17.30 -25.07 2.62
C ARG A 159 -18.15 -24.58 3.80
N PRO A 160 -18.21 -23.26 4.05
CA PRO A 160 -18.99 -22.72 5.15
C PRO A 160 -20.50 -23.01 4.94
N PRO A 161 -21.24 -23.47 5.97
CA PRO A 161 -22.67 -23.77 5.84
C PRO A 161 -23.50 -22.62 5.29
N LYS A 162 -23.17 -21.38 5.66
CA LYS A 162 -23.83 -20.16 5.15
C LYS A 162 -23.70 -20.00 3.63
N LEU A 163 -22.54 -20.34 3.05
CA LEU A 163 -22.34 -20.26 1.61
C LEU A 163 -23.05 -21.41 0.88
N LEU A 164 -23.13 -22.58 1.51
CA LEU A 164 -23.87 -23.72 0.96
C LEU A 164 -25.38 -23.48 0.89
N ALA A 165 -25.91 -22.67 1.81
CA ALA A 165 -27.32 -22.27 1.88
C ALA A 165 -27.76 -21.36 0.71
N ILE A 166 -26.83 -20.79 -0.07
CA ILE A 166 -27.16 -20.01 -1.27
C ILE A 166 -27.86 -20.93 -2.28
N ARG A 167 -29.14 -20.64 -2.57
CA ARG A 167 -29.97 -21.46 -3.47
C ARG A 167 -29.46 -21.47 -4.91
N ASN A 168 -29.07 -20.31 -5.43
CA ASN A 168 -28.57 -20.20 -6.80
C ASN A 168 -27.21 -20.89 -6.92
N ARG A 169 -27.10 -21.88 -7.82
CA ARG A 169 -25.90 -22.69 -8.01
C ARG A 169 -24.68 -21.88 -8.47
N HIS A 170 -24.88 -20.90 -9.36
CA HIS A 170 -23.79 -20.07 -9.89
C HIS A 170 -23.27 -19.12 -8.80
N LEU A 171 -24.16 -18.45 -8.07
CA LEU A 171 -23.77 -17.56 -6.97
C LEU A 171 -23.11 -18.33 -5.82
N ARG A 172 -23.60 -19.54 -5.51
CA ARG A 172 -22.97 -20.42 -4.53
C ARG A 172 -21.56 -20.80 -4.95
N LYS A 173 -21.37 -21.19 -6.22
CA LYS A 173 -20.05 -21.52 -6.76
C LYS A 173 -19.12 -20.30 -6.68
N PHE A 174 -19.57 -19.14 -7.15
CA PHE A 174 -18.81 -17.90 -7.07
C PHE A 174 -18.40 -17.55 -5.62
N ALA A 175 -19.33 -17.66 -4.66
CA ALA A 175 -19.04 -17.41 -3.25
C ALA A 175 -18.01 -18.39 -2.68
N LEU A 176 -18.05 -19.67 -3.06
CA LEU A 176 -17.05 -20.67 -2.66
C LEU A 176 -15.70 -20.41 -3.32
N ASP A 177 -15.68 -19.99 -4.58
CA ASP A 177 -14.46 -19.63 -5.30
C ASP A 177 -13.80 -18.40 -4.65
N ILE A 178 -14.58 -17.37 -4.28
CA ILE A 178 -14.12 -16.25 -3.45
C ILE A 178 -13.57 -16.76 -2.12
N ASN A 179 -14.33 -17.57 -1.37
CA ASN A 179 -13.92 -18.11 -0.07
C ASN A 179 -12.54 -18.80 -0.15
N ARG A 180 -12.26 -19.52 -1.24
CA ARG A 180 -10.95 -20.16 -1.48
C ARG A 180 -9.82 -19.16 -1.65
N ILE A 181 -10.07 -18.00 -2.26
CA ILE A 181 -9.06 -16.94 -2.43
C ILE A 181 -8.58 -16.42 -1.07
N TRP A 182 -9.47 -16.25 -0.08
CA TRP A 182 -9.09 -15.75 1.26
C TRP A 182 -8.01 -16.61 1.93
N SER A 183 -8.09 -17.94 1.80
CA SER A 183 -7.05 -18.84 2.33
C SER A 183 -5.68 -18.62 1.69
N ARG A 184 -5.64 -18.20 0.43
CA ARG A 184 -4.40 -17.95 -0.33
C ARG A 184 -3.84 -16.55 -0.09
N LEU A 185 -4.69 -15.60 0.30
CA LEU A 185 -4.32 -14.20 0.51
C LEU A 185 -3.94 -13.88 1.96
N CYS A 186 -4.12 -14.81 2.90
CA CYS A 186 -3.71 -14.59 4.29
C CYS A 186 -2.20 -14.28 4.35
N ARG A 187 -1.87 -13.06 4.76
CA ARG A 187 -0.51 -12.62 5.03
C ARG A 187 -0.47 -11.95 6.39
N LYS A 188 0.65 -12.10 7.09
CA LYS A 188 0.96 -11.41 8.34
C LYS A 188 2.31 -10.73 8.18
N MET A 189 2.41 -9.45 8.55
CA MET A 189 3.70 -8.76 8.56
C MET A 189 4.70 -9.50 9.45
N LYS A 190 5.98 -9.51 9.10
CA LYS A 190 7.01 -10.06 9.98
C LYS A 190 7.26 -9.11 11.17
N LYS A 191 7.77 -9.65 12.30
CA LYS A 191 7.92 -8.90 13.57
C LYS A 191 8.81 -7.67 13.39
N GLU A 192 9.88 -7.84 12.62
CA GLU A 192 10.91 -6.84 12.33
C GLU A 192 10.32 -5.60 11.61
N VAL A 193 9.17 -5.74 10.94
CA VAL A 193 8.49 -4.62 10.28
C VAL A 193 7.59 -3.84 11.24
N TYR A 194 7.05 -4.47 12.30
CA TYR A 194 6.12 -3.82 13.22
C TYR A 194 6.78 -2.72 14.05
N ASP A 195 8.02 -2.92 14.50
CA ASP A 195 8.67 -2.03 15.45
C ASP A 195 8.89 -0.62 14.87
N CYS A 196 9.13 -0.50 13.56
CA CYS A 196 9.22 0.80 12.87
C CYS A 196 7.84 1.42 12.56
N LEU A 197 6.77 0.62 12.50
CA LEU A 197 5.42 1.09 12.13
C LEU A 197 4.64 1.70 13.29
N TYR A 198 4.98 1.40 14.55
CA TYR A 198 4.24 1.92 15.69
C TYR A 198 4.33 3.45 15.78
N GLU A 199 5.51 4.03 15.60
CA GLU A 199 5.68 5.48 15.62
C GLU A 199 4.93 6.17 14.48
N THR A 200 5.02 5.63 13.26
CA THR A 200 4.26 6.15 12.10
C THR A 200 2.76 6.04 12.34
N THR A 201 2.28 4.92 12.87
CA THR A 201 0.86 4.70 13.18
C THR A 201 0.39 5.68 14.26
N ARG A 202 1.21 5.90 15.29
CA ARG A 202 0.94 6.87 16.36
C ARG A 202 0.81 8.29 15.81
N ALA A 203 1.72 8.71 14.94
CA ALA A 203 1.69 10.01 14.28
C ALA A 203 0.45 10.18 13.38
N MET A 204 0.13 9.17 12.56
CA MET A 204 -1.06 9.17 11.70
C MET A 204 -2.37 9.25 12.51
N LEU A 205 -2.46 8.49 13.60
CA LEU A 205 -3.58 8.60 14.54
C LEU A 205 -3.66 10.00 15.15
N GLY A 206 -2.53 10.61 15.49
CA GLY A 206 -2.45 12.02 15.92
C GLY A 206 -3.01 13.00 14.89
N ASN A 207 -2.68 12.82 13.61
CA ASN A 207 -3.22 13.63 12.51
C ASN A 207 -4.74 13.48 12.39
N PHE A 208 -5.26 12.25 12.47
CA PHE A 208 -6.70 12.01 12.49
C PHE A 208 -7.38 12.63 13.71
N LYS A 209 -6.77 12.50 14.89
CA LYS A 209 -7.25 13.13 16.11
C LYS A 209 -7.38 14.65 15.93
N HIS A 210 -6.35 15.29 15.38
CA HIS A 210 -6.36 16.73 15.10
C HIS A 210 -7.49 17.12 14.15
N MET A 211 -7.65 16.40 13.04
CA MET A 211 -8.75 16.67 12.09
C MET A 211 -10.13 16.50 12.73
N ILE A 212 -10.33 15.50 13.59
CA ILE A 212 -11.61 15.32 14.30
C ILE A 212 -11.82 16.43 15.33
N ASP A 213 -10.78 16.84 16.05
CA ASP A 213 -10.89 17.90 17.04
C ASP A 213 -11.19 19.27 16.40
N GLU A 214 -10.67 19.54 15.20
CA GLU A 214 -10.87 20.79 14.45
C GLU A 214 -12.18 20.79 13.64
N PHE A 215 -12.45 19.71 12.89
CA PHE A 215 -13.56 19.66 11.93
C PHE A 215 -14.74 18.79 12.39
N GLY A 216 -14.60 18.06 13.49
CA GLY A 216 -15.59 17.08 13.97
C GLY A 216 -15.51 15.71 13.30
N PHE A 217 -14.81 15.57 12.18
CA PHE A 217 -14.70 14.29 11.46
C PHE A 217 -13.38 14.23 10.68
N VAL A 218 -13.04 13.03 10.18
CA VAL A 218 -11.90 12.84 9.28
C VAL A 218 -12.35 13.12 7.84
N PRO A 219 -11.93 14.22 7.20
CA PRO A 219 -12.31 14.50 5.82
C PRO A 219 -11.71 13.46 4.87
N ASN A 220 -12.30 13.33 3.67
CA ASN A 220 -11.79 12.42 2.63
C ASN A 220 -10.32 12.65 2.24
N GLY A 221 -9.78 13.82 2.54
CA GLY A 221 -8.38 14.19 2.38
C GLY A 221 -8.16 15.64 2.82
N GLY A 222 -6.91 16.08 2.88
CA GLY A 222 -6.50 17.42 3.30
C GLY A 222 -6.76 18.52 2.26
N ARG A 223 -7.95 18.57 1.66
CA ARG A 223 -8.31 19.57 0.64
C ARG A 223 -9.61 20.27 1.00
N ILE A 224 -9.69 21.58 0.70
CA ILE A 224 -10.79 22.46 1.14
C ILE A 224 -12.18 21.97 0.72
N TYR A 225 -12.31 21.31 -0.43
CA TYR A 225 -13.56 20.77 -0.93
C TYR A 225 -14.02 19.47 -0.24
N TYR A 226 -13.20 18.88 0.64
CA TYR A 226 -13.57 17.73 1.48
C TYR A 226 -14.09 18.11 2.87
N LYS A 227 -14.22 19.40 3.19
CA LYS A 227 -14.75 19.92 4.46
C LYS A 227 -16.21 19.53 4.77
N ARG A 228 -16.87 18.73 3.92
CA ARG A 228 -18.23 18.19 4.15
C ARG A 228 -18.35 16.70 3.80
N ARG A 229 -17.23 15.99 3.61
CA ARG A 229 -17.22 14.58 3.18
C ARG A 229 -16.24 13.78 4.03
N SER A 230 -16.73 12.71 4.64
CA SER A 230 -15.94 11.76 5.43
C SER A 230 -15.83 10.41 4.71
N GLN A 231 -14.84 9.61 5.11
CA GLN A 231 -14.71 8.21 4.73
C GLN A 231 -15.33 7.30 5.80
N PRO A 232 -15.52 5.99 5.52
CA PRO A 232 -15.99 5.04 6.51
C PRO A 232 -15.21 5.17 7.85
N PRO A 233 -15.90 5.25 9.00
CA PRO A 233 -15.28 5.64 10.26
C PRO A 233 -14.49 4.49 10.88
N PHE A 234 -13.20 4.40 10.54
CA PHE A 234 -12.27 3.41 11.12
C PHE A 234 -11.42 3.96 12.27
N PHE A 235 -11.60 5.21 12.69
CA PHE A 235 -10.76 5.85 13.71
C PHE A 235 -10.71 5.06 15.04
N ILE A 236 -11.85 4.69 15.60
CA ILE A 236 -11.93 3.93 16.86
C ILE A 236 -11.32 2.52 16.71
N PRO A 237 -11.65 1.73 15.68
CA PRO A 237 -10.95 0.47 15.39
C PRO A 237 -9.43 0.63 15.27
N MET A 238 -8.93 1.68 14.60
CA MET A 238 -7.49 1.91 14.45
C MET A 238 -6.81 2.19 15.80
N VAL A 239 -7.40 3.04 16.65
CA VAL A 239 -6.89 3.31 18.01
C VAL A 239 -6.90 2.03 18.87
N LEU A 240 -7.95 1.21 18.74
CA LEU A 240 -8.05 -0.06 19.45
C LEU A 240 -6.96 -1.05 19.02
N GLU A 241 -6.72 -1.21 17.72
CA GLU A 241 -5.67 -2.11 17.23
C GLU A 241 -4.27 -1.62 17.63
N TYR A 242 -4.03 -0.30 17.61
CA TYR A 242 -2.79 0.28 18.14
C TYR A 242 -2.61 -0.06 19.62
N TYR A 243 -3.61 0.19 20.47
CA TYR A 243 -3.54 -0.15 21.90
C TYR A 243 -3.34 -1.64 22.14
N LYS A 244 -3.99 -2.51 21.36
CA LYS A 244 -3.80 -3.97 21.48
C LYS A 244 -2.35 -4.36 21.22
N ALA A 245 -1.69 -3.71 20.26
CA ALA A 245 -0.31 -3.98 19.90
C ALA A 245 0.71 -3.38 20.88
N THR A 246 0.54 -2.12 21.29
CA THR A 246 1.55 -1.38 22.09
C THR A 246 1.30 -1.42 23.59
N LYS A 247 0.06 -1.66 24.01
CA LYS A 247 -0.43 -1.52 25.40
C LYS A 247 -0.23 -0.12 25.98
N ASP A 248 -0.06 0.90 25.14
CA ASP A 248 0.12 2.29 25.54
C ASP A 248 -1.19 2.88 26.09
N LYS A 249 -1.33 2.88 27.42
CA LYS A 249 -2.51 3.37 28.13
C LYS A 249 -2.62 4.89 28.12
N GLU A 250 -1.49 5.60 28.12
CA GLU A 250 -1.47 7.06 28.09
C GLU A 250 -1.95 7.58 26.75
N PHE A 251 -1.48 6.96 25.65
CA PHE A 251 -2.00 7.20 24.32
C PHE A 251 -3.50 6.96 24.25
N LEU A 252 -3.97 5.79 24.71
CA LEU A 252 -5.41 5.49 24.71
C LEU A 252 -6.21 6.55 25.48
N ALA A 253 -5.76 6.92 26.68
CA ALA A 253 -6.42 7.92 27.51
C ALA A 253 -6.51 9.28 26.80
N SER A 254 -5.45 9.71 26.13
CA SER A 254 -5.41 10.98 25.40
C SER A 254 -6.34 11.02 24.17
N PHE A 255 -6.73 9.86 23.64
CA PHE A 255 -7.61 9.73 22.46
C PHE A 255 -9.08 9.51 22.83
N LEU A 256 -9.40 9.14 24.08
CA LEU A 256 -10.78 8.88 24.54
C LEU A 256 -11.75 10.05 24.26
N PRO A 257 -11.42 11.33 24.57
CA PRO A 257 -12.34 12.44 24.31
C PRO A 257 -12.67 12.60 22.82
N THR A 258 -11.68 12.42 21.94
CA THR A 258 -11.88 12.51 20.50
C THR A 258 -12.69 11.32 19.97
N MET A 259 -12.48 10.11 20.49
CA MET A 259 -13.32 8.95 20.15
C MET A 259 -14.78 9.12 20.60
N GLN A 260 -15.02 9.74 21.75
CA GLN A 260 -16.37 10.09 22.21
C GLN A 260 -17.08 11.04 21.24
N LYS A 261 -16.40 12.10 20.78
CA LYS A 261 -16.93 13.01 19.74
C LYS A 261 -17.33 12.25 18.47
N VAL A 262 -16.48 11.33 17.99
CA VAL A 262 -16.80 10.51 16.80
C VAL A 262 -18.05 9.66 17.05
N CYS A 263 -18.16 9.01 18.20
CA CYS A 263 -19.35 8.22 18.56
C CYS A 263 -20.62 9.07 18.57
N GLU A 264 -20.57 10.27 19.14
CA GLU A 264 -21.70 11.19 19.17
C GLU A 264 -22.14 11.59 17.76
N ILE A 265 -21.19 11.96 16.89
CA ILE A 265 -21.46 12.36 15.51
C ILE A 265 -22.03 11.21 14.67
N VAL A 266 -21.44 10.01 14.79
CA VAL A 266 -21.92 8.83 14.06
C VAL A 266 -23.27 8.38 14.59
N SER A 267 -23.50 8.48 15.91
CA SER A 267 -24.82 8.19 16.50
C SER A 267 -25.88 9.15 15.97
N CYS A 268 -25.59 10.46 15.84
CA CYS A 268 -26.50 11.45 15.25
C CYS A 268 -26.84 11.20 13.77
N LEU A 269 -26.08 10.38 13.04
CA LEU A 269 -26.34 10.04 11.64
C LEU A 269 -27.14 8.73 11.47
N LEU A 270 -27.35 7.99 12.57
CA LEU A 270 -28.03 6.69 12.58
C LEU A 270 -29.46 6.75 13.15
N TRP A 271 -29.95 7.95 13.47
CA TRP A 271 -31.31 8.29 13.90
C TRP A 271 -31.84 9.45 13.05
#